data_AF-A0A259TG53-F1
#
_entry.id   AF-A0A259TG53-F1
#
_cell.length_a   1.000
_cell.length_b   1.000
_cell.length_c   1.000
_cell.angle_alpha   90.00
_cell.angle_beta   90.00
_cell.angle_gamma   90.00
#
_symmetry.space_group_name_H-M   'P 1'
#
loop_
_entity.id
_entity.type
_entity.pdbx_description
1 polymer ?
#
loop_
_entity_poly.entity_id
_entity_poly.type
_entity_poly.pdbx_seq_one_letter_code
_entity_poly.pdbx_strand_id
1 'polypeptide(L)' 'MIKKHEIYKKDKWNMMTVEVQGRYIVLREISDQWGEETHTFMSRPAMMQWVNNRFPKEDYEGNEDEWRQIMNAFKEV' A
#
# COMPACT_ATOMS: atom_id res chain seq x y z
N MET A 1 -18.11 8.63 7.10
CA MET A 1 -17.37 8.51 5.83
C MET A 1 -16.19 7.57 6.07
N ILE A 2 -16.01 6.57 5.21
CA ILE A 2 -14.84 5.68 5.24
C ILE A 2 -13.65 6.50 4.73
N LYS A 3 -12.54 6.52 5.48
CA LYS A 3 -11.34 7.25 5.08
C LYS A 3 -10.58 6.38 4.07
N LYS A 4 -10.49 6.85 2.82
CA LYS A 4 -9.75 6.20 1.73
C LYS A 4 -8.44 6.94 1.50
N HIS A 5 -7.35 6.19 1.46
CA HIS A 5 -6.01 6.65 1.15
C HIS A 5 -5.57 6.02 -0.17
N GLU A 6 -5.20 6.85 -1.14
CA GLU A 6 -4.60 6.38 -2.39
C GLU A 6 -3.08 6.47 -2.23
N ILE A 7 -2.40 5.33 -2.39
CA ILE A 7 -0.98 5.22 -2.01
C ILE A 7 -0.06 5.25 -3.22
N TYR A 8 -0.46 4.67 -4.35
CA TYR A 8 0.46 4.47 -5.46
C TYR A 8 -0.24 4.48 -6.82
N LYS A 9 0.38 5.11 -7.83
CA LYS A 9 -0.03 5.08 -9.24
C LYS A 9 1.18 5.28 -10.16
N LYS A 10 1.92 4.21 -10.43
CA LYS A 10 3.04 4.26 -11.41
C LYS A 10 2.53 4.38 -12.84
N ASP A 11 1.44 3.66 -13.15
CA ASP A 11 0.75 3.63 -14.45
C ASP A 11 -0.77 3.56 -14.25
N LYS A 12 -1.58 3.65 -15.33
CA LYS A 12 -3.06 3.52 -15.25
C LYS A 12 -3.53 2.20 -14.59
N TRP A 13 -2.65 1.21 -14.46
CA TRP A 13 -2.96 -0.17 -14.15
C TRP A 13 -2.40 -0.68 -12.82
N ASN A 14 -1.48 0.07 -12.19
CA ASN A 14 -0.89 -0.29 -10.89
C ASN A 14 -1.36 0.71 -9.84
N MET A 15 -2.44 0.37 -9.13
CA MET A 15 -3.06 1.25 -8.12
C MET A 15 -3.20 0.54 -6.78
N MET A 16 -2.74 1.20 -5.72
CA MET A 16 -2.99 0.76 -4.33
C MET A 16 -3.89 1.74 -3.60
N THR A 17 -4.95 1.20 -3.00
CA THR A 17 -5.87 1.97 -2.15
C THR A 17 -5.99 1.31 -0.80
N VAL A 18 -6.07 2.13 0.26
CA VAL A 18 -6.21 1.67 1.64
C VAL A 18 -7.44 2.33 2.25
N GLU A 19 -8.35 1.52 2.77
CA GLU A 19 -9.58 1.98 3.40
C GLU A 19 -9.63 1.56 4.87
N VAL A 20 -9.86 2.52 5.75
CA VAL A 20 -10.03 2.25 7.19
C VAL A 20 -11.52 2.02 7.47
N GLN A 21 -11.88 0.77 7.74
CA GLN A 21 -13.24 0.31 7.98
C GLN A 21 -13.44 -0.10 9.45
N GLY A 22 -13.63 0.90 10.31
CA GLY A 22 -13.80 0.68 11.75
C GLY A 22 -12.53 0.10 12.38
N ARG A 23 -12.55 -1.19 12.75
CA ARG A 23 -11.38 -1.88 13.32
C ARG A 23 -10.45 -2.49 12.27
N TYR A 24 -10.89 -2.57 11.02
CA TYR A 24 -10.16 -3.22 9.94
C TYR A 24 -9.54 -2.20 9.01
N ILE A 25 -8.46 -2.59 8.35
CA ILE A 25 -7.83 -1.84 7.26
C ILE A 25 -7.87 -2.74 6.03
N VAL A 26 -8.45 -2.26 4.95
CA VAL A 26 -8.58 -2.99 3.69
C VAL A 26 -7.65 -2.33 2.66
N LEU A 27 -6.64 -3.07 2.20
CA LEU A 27 -5.75 -2.65 1.12
C LEU A 27 -6.19 -3.37 -0.16
N ARG A 28 -6.38 -2.62 -1.23
CA ARG A 28 -6.63 -3.18 -2.56
C ARG A 28 -5.52 -2.77 -3.50
N GLU A 29 -4.86 -3.75 -4.09
CA GLU A 29 -3.85 -3.60 -5.13
C GLU A 29 -4.45 -4.07 -6.45
N ILE A 30 -4.41 -3.21 -7.46
CA ILE A 30 -4.74 -3.59 -8.84
C ILE A 30 -3.42 -3.74 -9.59
N SER A 31 -3.22 -4.89 -10.21
CA SER A 31 -2.08 -5.23 -11.05
C SER A 31 -2.55 -5.75 -12.41
N ASP A 32 -1.89 -5.34 -13.48
CA ASP A 32 -2.20 -5.76 -14.85
C ASP A 32 -1.98 -7.26 -15.09
N GLN A 33 -1.09 -7.89 -14.32
CA GLN A 33 -0.75 -9.31 -14.47
C GLN A 33 -1.65 -10.23 -13.65
N TRP A 34 -2.23 -9.74 -12.55
CA TRP A 34 -2.88 -10.58 -11.52
C TRP A 34 -4.30 -10.12 -11.14
N GLY A 35 -4.77 -9.00 -11.69
CA GLY A 35 -6.08 -8.44 -11.38
C GLY A 35 -6.08 -7.66 -10.06
N GLU A 36 -7.22 -7.67 -9.36
CA GLU A 36 -7.40 -7.00 -8.06
C GLU A 36 -7.14 -7.98 -6.92
N GLU A 37 -6.14 -7.68 -6.08
CA GLU A 37 -5.88 -8.38 -4.83
C GLU A 37 -6.33 -7.51 -3.64
N THR A 38 -7.00 -8.13 -2.66
CA THR A 38 -7.48 -7.45 -1.46
C THR A 38 -6.88 -8.09 -0.21
N HIS A 39 -6.23 -7.28 0.63
CA HIS A 39 -5.71 -7.66 1.93
C HIS A 39 -6.49 -6.98 3.04
N THR A 40 -6.85 -7.73 4.07
CA THR A 40 -7.50 -7.18 5.26
C THR A 40 -6.58 -7.32 6.47
N PHE A 41 -6.33 -6.21 7.16
CA PHE A 41 -5.48 -6.15 8.34
C PHE A 41 -6.30 -5.78 9.57
N MET A 42 -5.92 -6.35 10.71
CA MET A 42 -6.50 -6.06 12.02
C MET A 42 -5.92 -4.80 12.67
N SER A 43 -4.78 -4.30 12.17
CA SER A 43 -4.08 -3.16 12.76
C SER A 43 -3.09 -2.54 11.77
N ARG A 44 -2.70 -1.28 12.03
CA ARG A 44 -1.66 -0.58 11.27
C ARG A 44 -0.30 -1.31 11.30
N PRO A 45 0.19 -1.83 12.44
CA PRO A 45 1.43 -2.61 12.44
C PRO A 45 1.40 -3.83 11.53
N ALA A 46 0.27 -4.57 11.49
CA ALA A 46 0.12 -5.73 10.60
C ALA A 46 0.18 -5.32 9.12
N MET A 47 -0.48 -4.22 8.76
CA MET A 47 -0.37 -3.63 7.43
C MET A 47 1.07 -3.21 7.13
N MET A 48 1.72 -2.49 8.04
CA MET A 48 3.10 -2.03 7.84
C MET A 48 4.08 -3.19 7.69
N GLN A 49 3.90 -4.30 8.40
CA GLN A 49 4.71 -5.49 8.21
C GLN A 49 4.56 -6.04 6.78
N TRP A 50 3.33 -6.14 6.27
CA TRP A 50 3.09 -6.53 4.88
C TRP A 50 3.71 -5.55 3.89
N VAL A 51 3.57 -4.24 4.11
CA VAL A 51 4.15 -3.18 3.26
C VAL A 51 5.67 -3.31 3.18
N ASN A 52 6.36 -3.55 4.29
CA ASN A 52 7.82 -3.74 4.30
C ASN A 52 8.25 -4.98 3.50
N ASN A 53 7.45 -6.04 3.52
CA ASN A 53 7.73 -7.25 2.74
C ASN A 53 7.41 -7.06 1.26
N ARG A 54 6.37 -6.28 0.93
CA ARG A 54 5.95 -5.99 -0.45
C ARG A 54 6.91 -5.04 -1.16
N PHE A 55 7.49 -4.09 -0.42
CA PHE A 55 8.39 -3.06 -0.92
C PHE A 55 9.75 -3.13 -0.19
N PRO A 56 10.54 -4.19 -0.42
CA PRO A 56 11.87 -4.30 0.16
C PRO A 56 12.73 -3.14 -0.35
N LYS A 57 13.49 -2.50 0.55
CA LYS A 57 14.29 -1.32 0.20
C LYS A 57 15.30 -1.60 -0.92
N GLU A 58 15.79 -2.83 -1.00
CA GLU A 58 16.76 -3.32 -1.99
C GLU A 58 16.23 -3.18 -3.43
N ASP A 59 14.93 -3.32 -3.66
CA ASP A 59 14.32 -3.14 -5.00
C ASP A 59 14.30 -1.67 -5.46
N TYR A 60 14.66 -0.74 -4.57
CA TYR A 60 14.67 0.70 -4.81
C TYR A 60 16.09 1.29 -4.73
N GLU A 61 17.13 0.49 -4.88
CA GLU A 61 18.50 0.99 -5.01
C GLU A 61 18.60 1.97 -6.19
N GLY A 62 19.09 3.19 -5.92
CA GLY A 62 19.11 4.29 -6.89
C GLY A 62 17.82 5.10 -7.01
N ASN A 63 16.73 4.69 -6.34
CA ASN A 63 15.47 5.44 -6.25
C ASN A 63 14.86 5.39 -4.84
N GLU A 64 15.68 5.64 -3.81
CA GLU A 64 15.26 5.59 -2.41
C GLU A 64 14.15 6.60 -2.07
N ASP A 65 14.08 7.72 -2.78
CA ASP A 65 13.05 8.73 -2.58
C ASP A 65 11.65 8.19 -2.90
N GLU A 66 11.51 7.40 -3.96
CA GLU A 66 10.26 6.71 -4.29
C GLU A 66 9.85 5.77 -3.14
N TRP A 67 10.79 4.96 -2.64
CA TRP A 67 10.53 4.09 -1.51
C TRP A 67 10.06 4.87 -0.28
N ARG A 68 10.74 5.99 0.05
CA ARG A 68 10.37 6.84 1.20
C ARG A 68 8.96 7.42 1.05
N GLN A 69 8.60 7.85 -0.16
CA GLN A 69 7.26 8.38 -0.43
C GLN A 69 6.18 7.31 -0.22
N ILE A 70 6.37 6.11 -0.75
CA ILE A 70 5.46 4.96 -0.57
C ILE A 70 5.30 4.65 0.93
N MET A 71 6.43 4.50 1.64
CA MET A 71 6.42 4.16 3.05
C MET A 71 5.78 5.24 3.92
N ASN A 72 5.96 6.52 3.58
CA ASN A 72 5.33 7.62 4.30
C ASN A 72 3.82 7.66 4.06
N ALA A 73 3.37 7.45 2.81
CA ALA A 73 1.94 7.39 2.50
C ALA A 73 1.22 6.30 3.31
N PHE A 74 1.82 5.11 3.47
CA PHE A 74 1.26 4.06 4.32
C PHE A 74 1.25 4.38 5.82
N LYS A 75 2.21 5.18 6.31
CA LYS A 75 2.25 5.62 7.71
C LYS A 75 1.17 6.65 8.04
N GLU A 76 0.69 7.40 7.05
CA GLU A 76 -0.33 8.45 7.21
C GLU A 76 -1.78 7.92 7.16
N VAL A 77 -1.96 6.64 6.78
CA VAL A 77 -3.24 5.90 6.85
C VAL A 77 -3.71 5.81 8.29
#